data_AF-A0A4Q5NPF2-F1
#
_entry.id   AF-A0A4Q5NPF2-F1
#
_cell.length_a   1.000
_cell.length_b   1.000
_cell.length_c   1.000
_cell.angle_alpha   90.00
_cell.angle_beta   90.00
_cell.angle_gamma   90.00
#
_symmetry.space_group_name_H-M   'P 1'
#
loop_
_entity.id
_entity.type
_entity.pdbx_description
1 polymer ?
#
loop_
_entity_poly.entity_id
_entity_poly.type
_entity_poly.pdbx_seq_one_letter_code
_entity_poly.pdbx_strand_id
1 'polypeptide(L)'
;MAKITVIFTSGWATAMKVRTDPIDVEFFLYLEGNTIRDALTAGLAKYHTFISPLFNEGELKIPRFLNLCLCEKGGSEPIASHHFHDSSDIHLLDMPLDGEYQFSIEWVIKNS
;
A
#
# COMPACT_ATOMS: atom_id res chain seq x y z
N MET A 1 14.97 -9.61 6.58
CA MET A 1 13.91 -8.59 6.62
C MET A 1 14.04 -7.78 5.34
N ALA A 2 12.99 -7.78 4.52
CA ALA A 2 12.98 -7.11 3.22
C ALA A 2 12.88 -5.59 3.39
N LYS A 3 13.41 -4.85 2.41
CA LYS A 3 13.23 -3.40 2.30
C LYS A 3 12.09 -3.11 1.35
N ILE A 4 11.08 -2.38 1.80
CA ILE A 4 9.86 -2.15 1.05
C ILE A 4 9.67 -0.64 0.88
N THR A 5 9.63 -0.19 -0.37
CA THR A 5 9.20 1.17 -0.72
C THR A 5 7.70 1.14 -0.93
N VAL A 6 6.94 1.65 0.03
CA VAL A 6 5.48 1.78 -0.09
C VAL A 6 5.16 3.08 -0.81
N ILE A 7 4.37 2.98 -1.88
CA ILE A 7 4.03 4.09 -2.77
C ILE A 7 2.53 4.33 -2.64
N PHE A 8 2.14 5.51 -2.12
CA PHE A 8 0.74 5.94 -2.13
C PHE A 8 0.52 6.87 -3.31
N THR A 9 -0.43 6.53 -4.19
CA THR A 9 -0.76 7.37 -5.34
C THR A 9 -1.56 8.61 -4.93
N SER A 10 -1.68 9.60 -5.83
CA SER A 10 -2.31 10.90 -5.57
C SER A 10 -3.74 10.78 -5.01
N GLY A 11 -4.53 9.82 -5.50
CA GLY A 11 -5.88 9.55 -5.00
C GLY A 11 -5.93 9.23 -3.50
N TRP A 12 -4.89 8.59 -2.95
CA TRP A 12 -4.80 8.28 -1.53
C TRP A 12 -4.63 9.55 -0.68
N ALA A 13 -3.73 10.45 -1.11
CA ALA A 13 -3.47 11.69 -0.38
C ALA A 13 -4.71 12.61 -0.33
N THR A 14 -5.47 12.66 -1.42
CA THR A 14 -6.76 13.35 -1.49
C THR A 14 -7.80 12.68 -0.57
N ALA A 15 -7.94 11.36 -0.63
CA ALA A 15 -8.89 10.62 0.20
C ALA A 15 -8.63 10.81 1.70
N MET A 16 -7.36 10.89 2.11
CA MET A 16 -6.96 11.10 3.49
C MET A 16 -6.98 12.56 3.95
N LYS A 17 -7.42 13.48 3.08
CA LYS A 17 -7.45 14.93 3.36
C LYS A 17 -6.10 15.47 3.82
N VAL A 18 -5.02 14.80 3.46
CA VAL A 18 -3.64 15.22 3.78
C VAL A 18 -3.25 16.39 2.87
N ARG A 19 -3.92 16.53 1.71
CA ARG A 19 -3.82 17.68 0.82
C ARG A 19 -5.14 17.98 0.12
N THR A 20 -5.32 19.25 -0.24
CA THR A 20 -6.49 19.78 -0.95
C THR A 20 -6.23 20.01 -2.45
N ASP A 21 -4.97 20.05 -2.89
CA ASP A 21 -4.64 20.34 -4.29
C ASP A 21 -4.30 19.08 -5.10
N PRO A 22 -4.88 18.91 -6.30
CA PRO A 22 -4.64 17.79 -7.20
C PRO A 22 -3.31 18.01 -7.92
N ILE A 23 -2.21 17.64 -7.26
CA ILE A 23 -0.92 17.44 -7.93
C ILE A 23 -0.68 15.94 -7.89
N ASP A 24 -0.32 15.35 -9.04
CA ASP A 24 0.13 13.96 -9.15
C ASP A 24 1.45 13.77 -8.40
N VAL A 25 1.36 13.68 -7.07
CA VAL A 25 2.50 13.44 -6.19
C VAL A 25 2.31 12.07 -5.58
N GLU A 26 3.25 11.17 -5.90
CA GLU A 26 3.41 9.90 -5.20
C GLU A 26 4.09 10.15 -3.86
N PHE A 27 3.58 9.50 -2.81
CA PHE A 27 4.19 9.52 -1.48
C PHE A 27 4.91 8.22 -1.22
N PHE A 28 6.20 8.32 -0.88
CA PHE A 28 7.06 7.17 -0.66
C PHE A 28 7.33 7.01 0.84
N LEU A 29 7.05 5.82 1.37
CA LEU A 29 7.50 5.39 2.69
C LEU A 29 8.52 4.27 2.53
N TYR A 30 9.59 4.32 3.33
CA TYR A 30 10.60 3.27 3.38
C TYR A 30 10.39 2.47 4.66
N LEU A 31 9.92 1.23 4.50
CA LEU A 31 9.57 0.31 5.58
C LEU A 31 10.42 -0.96 5.46
N GLU A 32 10.47 -1.72 6.55
CA GLU A 32 11.13 -3.02 6.58
C GLU A 32 10.19 -4.04 7.24
N GLY A 33 10.17 -5.26 6.71
CA GLY A 33 9.33 -6.35 7.23
C GLY A 33 9.65 -7.68 6.56
N ASN A 34 9.18 -8.78 7.13
CA ASN A 34 9.28 -10.09 6.46
C ASN A 34 8.09 -10.34 5.52
N THR A 35 7.03 -9.55 5.69
CA THR A 35 5.84 -9.48 4.84
C THR A 35 5.42 -8.02 4.68
N ILE A 36 4.52 -7.72 3.73
CA ILE A 36 3.94 -6.37 3.61
C ILE A 36 3.11 -6.02 4.85
N ARG A 37 2.38 -7.00 5.41
CA ARG A 37 1.60 -6.81 6.65
C ARG A 37 2.49 -6.37 7.81
N ASP A 38 3.62 -7.04 8.01
CA ASP A 38 4.56 -6.69 9.07
C ASP A 38 5.11 -5.28 8.87
N ALA A 39 5.50 -4.94 7.64
CA ALA A 39 6.05 -3.63 7.31
C ALA A 39 5.04 -2.50 7.56
N LEU A 40 3.78 -2.67 7.13
CA LEU A 40 2.72 -1.71 7.37
C LEU A 40 2.40 -1.58 8.87
N THR A 41 2.34 -2.70 9.59
CA THR A 41 2.08 -2.70 11.04
C THR A 41 3.18 -1.97 11.81
N ALA A 42 4.45 -2.23 11.49
CA ALA A 42 5.59 -1.52 12.07
C ALA A 42 5.60 -0.03 11.69
N GLY A 43 5.20 0.30 10.46
CA GLY A 43 5.10 1.67 9.97
C GLY A 43 4.02 2.50 10.64
N LEU A 44 2.99 1.88 11.22
CA LEU A 44 1.82 2.55 11.79
C LEU A 44 2.18 3.60 12.85
N ALA A 45 3.16 3.30 13.72
CA ALA A 45 3.59 4.24 14.77
C ALA A 45 4.25 5.50 14.21
N LYS A 46 4.97 5.38 13.09
CA LYS A 46 5.76 6.47 12.49
C LYS A 46 4.99 7.24 11.42
N TYR A 47 4.12 6.57 10.68
CA TYR A 47 3.40 7.10 9.53
C TYR A 47 1.88 6.97 9.70
N HIS A 48 1.40 7.19 10.93
CA HIS A 48 0.00 6.98 11.33
C HIS A 48 -1.01 7.57 10.34
N THR A 49 -0.83 8.83 9.92
CA THR A 49 -1.74 9.52 8.99
C THR A 49 -1.93 8.78 7.66
N PHE A 50 -0.89 8.13 7.14
CA PHE A 50 -0.93 7.44 5.85
C PHE A 50 -1.33 5.97 5.99
N ILE A 51 -0.97 5.32 7.09
CA ILE A 51 -1.12 3.87 7.24
C ILE A 51 -2.38 3.50 8.02
N SER A 52 -2.78 4.26 9.06
CA SER A 52 -3.97 3.97 9.87
C SER A 52 -5.28 3.75 9.08
N PRO A 53 -5.53 4.40 7.92
CA PRO A 53 -6.74 4.14 7.15
C PRO A 53 -6.83 2.73 6.53
N LEU A 54 -5.71 2.01 6.48
CA LEU A 54 -5.67 0.60 6.08
C LEU A 54 -6.05 -0.35 7.22
N PHE A 55 -6.20 0.17 8.45
CA PHE A 55 -6.48 -0.63 9.65
C PHE A 55 -7.90 -0.36 10.15
N ASN A 56 -8.57 -1.41 10.62
CA ASN A 56 -9.84 -1.34 11.32
C ASN A 56 -9.72 -2.12 12.64
N GLU A 57 -9.97 -1.46 13.77
CA GLU A 57 -9.84 -2.06 15.12
C GLU A 57 -8.46 -2.71 15.39
N GLY A 58 -7.40 -2.18 14.77
CA GLY A 58 -6.03 -2.68 14.90
C GLY A 58 -5.69 -3.83 13.93
N GLU A 59 -6.65 -4.32 13.15
CA GLU A 59 -6.43 -5.31 12.11
C GLU A 59 -6.26 -4.63 10.75
N LEU A 60 -5.23 -5.04 10.00
CA LEU A 60 -5.03 -4.58 8.62
C LEU A 60 -6.15 -5.11 7.74
N LYS A 61 -6.99 -4.19 7.26
CA LYS A 61 -8.18 -4.45 6.46
C LYS A 61 -8.14 -3.57 5.21
N ILE A 62 -7.73 -4.16 4.10
CA ILE A 62 -7.64 -3.47 2.82
C ILE A 62 -9.04 -3.00 2.39
N PRO A 63 -9.26 -1.68 2.28
CA PRO A 63 -10.50 -1.15 1.75
C PRO A 63 -10.74 -1.65 0.32
N ARG A 64 -11.99 -1.97 0.00
CA ARG A 64 -12.36 -2.57 -1.29
C ARG A 64 -11.99 -1.73 -2.50
N PHE A 65 -11.90 -0.42 -2.36
CA PHE A 65 -11.63 0.53 -3.44
C PHE A 65 -10.13 0.79 -3.66
N LEU A 66 -9.26 -0.11 -3.21
CA LEU A 66 -7.83 -0.01 -3.45
C LEU A 66 -7.36 -1.00 -4.50
N ASN A 67 -6.48 -0.55 -5.40
CA ASN A 67 -5.58 -1.45 -6.10
C ASN A 67 -4.28 -1.54 -5.31
N LEU A 68 -3.76 -2.75 -5.16
CA LEU A 68 -2.47 -3.05 -4.56
C LEU A 68 -1.60 -3.74 -5.59
N CYS A 69 -0.31 -3.40 -5.63
CA CYS A 69 0.64 -4.02 -6.54
C CYS A 69 1.99 -4.18 -5.86
N LEU A 70 2.58 -5.37 -5.96
CA LEU A 70 3.90 -5.68 -5.43
C LEU A 70 4.83 -6.05 -6.58
N CYS A 71 5.93 -5.32 -6.70
CA CYS A 71 7.02 -5.61 -7.63
C CYS A 71 8.34 -5.76 -6.87
N GLU A 72 9.23 -6.60 -7.39
CA GLU A 72 10.65 -6.48 -7.05
C GLU A 72 11.18 -5.13 -7.53
N LYS A 73 12.05 -4.50 -6.73
CA LYS A 73 12.59 -3.18 -7.07
C LYS A 73 13.45 -3.28 -8.34
N GLY A 74 13.06 -2.54 -9.37
CA GLY A 74 13.68 -2.60 -10.70
C GLY A 74 13.13 -3.69 -11.62
N GLY A 75 12.16 -4.49 -11.14
CA GLY A 75 11.38 -5.40 -11.96
C GLY A 75 10.34 -4.65 -12.80
N SER A 76 10.04 -5.18 -13.98
CA SER A 76 9.01 -4.64 -14.88
C SER A 76 7.64 -5.26 -14.68
N GLU A 77 7.57 -6.44 -14.06
CA GLU A 77 6.35 -7.23 -13.91
C GLU A 77 5.94 -7.35 -12.43
N PRO A 78 4.64 -7.27 -12.12
CA PRO A 78 4.14 -7.47 -10.77
C PRO A 78 4.28 -8.93 -10.34
N ILE A 79 4.75 -9.13 -9.11
CA ILE A 79 4.82 -10.45 -8.45
C ILE A 79 3.44 -10.83 -7.93
N ALA A 80 2.69 -9.84 -7.45
CA ALA A 80 1.32 -10.00 -7.01
C ALA A 80 0.57 -8.66 -7.15
N SER A 81 -0.70 -8.73 -7.51
CA SER A 81 -1.59 -7.58 -7.50
C SER A 81 -2.97 -7.94 -6.96
N HIS A 82 -3.63 -6.95 -6.40
CA HIS A 82 -5.03 -6.99 -6.02
C HIS A 82 -5.72 -5.81 -6.69
N HIS A 83 -6.74 -6.09 -7.50
CA HIS A 83 -7.50 -5.04 -8.18
C HIS A 83 -8.87 -4.85 -7.54
N PHE A 84 -9.32 -3.60 -7.52
CA PHE A 84 -10.70 -3.25 -7.23
C PHE A 84 -11.61 -4.06 -8.16
N HIS A 85 -12.50 -4.87 -7.57
CA HIS A 85 -13.41 -5.87 -8.18
C HIS A 85 -12.97 -7.33 -8.12
N ASP A 86 -11.71 -7.63 -7.78
CA ASP A 86 -11.31 -9.00 -7.53
C ASP A 86 -11.69 -9.42 -6.10
N SER A 87 -12.48 -10.48 -6.00
CA SER A 87 -12.82 -11.12 -4.72
C SER A 87 -11.69 -12.00 -4.18
N SER A 88 -10.59 -12.11 -4.92
CA SER A 88 -9.45 -12.99 -4.61
C SER A 88 -8.26 -12.22 -4.04
N ASP A 89 -7.84 -12.71 -2.88
CA ASP A 89 -6.47 -12.85 -2.39
C ASP A 89 -5.67 -11.60 -2.03
N ILE A 90 -5.95 -11.16 -0.80
CA ILE A 90 -5.03 -10.39 0.05
C ILE A 90 -3.78 -11.23 0.45
N HIS A 91 -3.56 -12.42 -0.14
CA HIS A 91 -2.38 -13.25 0.09
C HIS A 91 -1.06 -12.48 -0.13
N LEU A 92 -1.05 -11.47 -1.00
CA LEU A 92 0.09 -10.60 -1.22
C LEU A 92 0.62 -9.94 0.07
N LEU A 93 -0.25 -9.68 1.06
CA LEU A 93 0.17 -9.03 2.29
C LEU A 93 1.00 -9.94 3.19
N ASP A 94 0.78 -11.25 3.07
CA ASP A 94 1.34 -12.31 3.90
C ASP A 94 2.43 -13.09 3.15
N MET A 95 2.75 -12.69 1.91
CA MET A 95 3.85 -13.28 1.14
C MET A 95 5.18 -13.03 1.85
N PRO A 96 6.02 -14.06 2.03
CA PRO A 96 7.35 -13.91 2.58
C PRO A 96 8.25 -13.16 1.58
N LEU A 97 9.03 -12.20 2.10
CA LEU A 97 9.90 -11.32 1.32
C LEU A 97 11.33 -11.33 1.87
N ASP A 98 12.33 -11.40 0.98
CA ASP A 98 13.76 -11.47 1.37
C ASP A 98 14.71 -10.53 0.58
N GLY A 99 14.17 -9.64 -0.26
CA GLY A 99 14.92 -8.64 -1.04
C GLY A 99 14.47 -7.18 -0.90
N GLU A 100 14.53 -6.43 -2.01
CA GLU A 100 14.05 -5.05 -2.12
C GLU A 100 12.80 -5.00 -3.00
N TYR A 101 11.72 -4.38 -2.50
CA TYR A 101 10.42 -4.37 -3.17
C TYR A 101 9.83 -2.97 -3.26
N GLN A 102 8.94 -2.80 -4.23
CA GLN A 102 8.04 -1.67 -4.36
C GLN A 102 6.60 -2.16 -4.18
N PHE A 103 5.89 -1.54 -3.24
CA PHE A 103 4.51 -1.87 -2.93
C PHE A 103 3.62 -0.64 -3.15
N SER A 104 2.84 -0.67 -4.21
CA SER A 104 1.97 0.46 -4.60
C SER A 104 0.57 0.27 -4.03
N ILE A 105 0.04 1.34 -3.46
CA ILE A 105 -1.31 1.46 -2.92
C ILE A 105 -1.99 2.60 -3.68
N GLU A 106 -2.97 2.23 -4.49
CA GLU A 106 -3.73 3.16 -5.30
C GLU A 106 -5.17 3.24 -4.81
N TRP A 107 -5.65 4.47 -4.57
CA TRP A 107 -7.06 4.71 -4.30
C TRP A 107 -7.83 4.87 -5.60
N VAL A 108 -8.78 3.97 -5.86
CA VAL A 108 -9.65 4.04 -7.03
C VAL A 108 -10.80 5.00 -6.74
N ILE A 109 -10.70 6.23 -7.24
CA ILE A 109 -11.81 7.20 -7.17
C ILE A 109 -12.88 6.77 -8.18
N LYS A 110 -14.05 6.34 -7.69
CA LYS A 110 -15.25 6.36 -8.52
C LYS A 110 -15.73 7.80 -8.62
N ASN A 111 -15.41 8.47 -9.73
CA ASN A 111 -16.21 9.61 -10.17
C ASN A 111 -17.60 9.06 -10.51
N SER A 112 -18.50 9.13 -9.54
CA SER A 112 -19.94 8.89 -9.73
C SER A 112 -20.62 10.23 -9.91
#